data_AF-A0A955F9T8-F1
#
_entry.id   AF-A0A955F9T8-F1
#
_cell.length_a   1.000
_cell.length_b   1.000
_cell.length_c   1.000
_cell.angle_alpha   90.00
_cell.angle_beta   90.00
_cell.angle_gamma   90.00
#
_symmetry.space_group_name_H-M   'P 1'
#
loop_
_entity.id
_entity.type
_entity.pdbx_description
1 polymer ?
#
loop_
_entity_poly.entity_id
_entity_poly.type
_entity_poly.pdbx_seq_one_letter_code
_entity_poly.pdbx_strand_id
1 'polypeptide(L)'
;SLVRTEQSVAVPLGDSADELLRNLLAATTQPNLTLTHLYPTVISGGVSRPASSEEILTVLDLRTPGSFTRTVETLSFGLYQDREPYIVMKVTNFDNAFSGTLTWEPFMSSDLSPLFGAPVTGTFNPQSRSATQVENPYFVDTVVANYDTRILRNERQEERLLYSFVNRNMLVITTSREALEQIADSLQ
;
A
#
# COMPACT_ATOMS: atom_id res chain seq x y z
N SER A 1 1.16 -13.33 -8.91
CA SER A 1 1.50 -12.65 -7.64
C SER A 1 2.91 -12.13 -7.77
N LEU A 2 3.20 -10.94 -7.24
CA LEU A 2 4.56 -10.40 -7.12
C LEU A 2 5.32 -10.95 -5.90
N VAL A 3 4.60 -11.59 -4.99
CA VAL A 3 5.11 -12.13 -3.72
C VAL A 3 4.84 -13.63 -3.69
N ARG A 4 5.78 -14.44 -3.20
CA ARG A 4 5.54 -15.84 -2.88
C ARG A 4 4.58 -15.92 -1.69
N THR A 5 3.41 -16.53 -1.90
CA THR A 5 2.35 -16.60 -0.88
C THR A 5 1.83 -18.02 -0.73
N GLU A 6 1.31 -18.34 0.45
CA GLU A 6 0.78 -19.65 0.79
C GLU A 6 -0.65 -19.84 0.28
N GLN A 7 -1.41 -18.74 0.21
CA GLN A 7 -2.79 -18.71 -0.26
C GLN A 7 -3.01 -17.55 -1.24
N SER A 8 -3.95 -17.72 -2.16
CA SER A 8 -4.53 -16.64 -2.96
C SER A 8 -6.04 -16.57 -2.76
N VAL A 9 -6.56 -15.37 -2.49
CA VAL A 9 -7.99 -15.12 -2.26
C VAL A 9 -8.51 -14.11 -3.28
N ALA A 10 -9.60 -14.45 -3.96
CA ALA A 10 -10.30 -13.55 -4.87
C ALA A 10 -11.12 -12.54 -4.07
N VAL A 11 -11.07 -11.28 -4.49
CA VAL A 11 -11.82 -10.18 -3.88
C VAL A 11 -12.57 -9.44 -4.99
N PRO A 12 -13.86 -9.08 -4.83
CA PRO A 12 -14.55 -8.26 -5.84
C PRO A 12 -13.89 -6.89 -5.98
N LEU A 13 -13.65 -6.44 -7.22
CA LEU A 13 -13.07 -5.12 -7.48
C LEU A 13 -13.97 -3.98 -6.98
N GLY A 14 -15.29 -4.12 -7.16
CA GLY A 14 -16.25 -3.05 -6.87
C GLY A 14 -16.21 -1.92 -7.90
N ASP A 15 -17.00 -0.87 -7.64
CA ASP A 15 -17.14 0.29 -8.54
C ASP A 15 -16.43 1.55 -8.00
N SER A 16 -15.82 1.48 -6.82
CA SER A 16 -15.13 2.61 -6.19
C SER A 16 -13.95 2.18 -5.31
N ALA A 17 -13.04 3.12 -5.05
CA ALA A 17 -11.89 2.91 -4.17
C ALA A 17 -12.32 2.44 -2.77
N ASP A 18 -13.34 3.06 -2.15
CA ASP A 18 -13.82 2.67 -0.81
C ASP A 18 -14.35 1.24 -0.81
N GLU A 19 -15.10 0.84 -1.84
CA GLU A 19 -15.62 -0.53 -1.97
C GLU A 19 -14.48 -1.55 -2.13
N LEU A 20 -13.53 -1.30 -3.04
CA LEU A 20 -12.35 -2.15 -3.22
C LEU A 20 -11.59 -2.34 -1.91
N LEU A 21 -11.24 -1.24 -1.25
CA LEU A 21 -10.43 -1.26 -0.04
C LEU A 21 -11.17 -1.93 1.13
N ARG A 22 -12.49 -1.80 1.22
CA ARG A 22 -13.32 -2.56 2.18
C ARG A 22 -13.37 -4.04 1.86
N ASN A 23 -13.51 -4.41 0.58
CA ASN A 23 -13.52 -5.81 0.17
C ASN A 23 -12.17 -6.48 0.48
N LEU A 24 -11.06 -5.77 0.26
CA LEU A 24 -9.71 -6.23 0.64
C LEU A 24 -9.59 -6.38 2.16
N LEU A 25 -10.06 -5.41 2.94
CA LEU A 25 -10.04 -5.45 4.40
C LEU A 25 -10.91 -6.58 4.98
N ALA A 26 -12.02 -6.89 4.33
CA ALA A 26 -12.96 -7.94 4.74
C ALA A 26 -12.58 -9.35 4.24
N ALA A 27 -11.46 -9.49 3.52
CA ALA A 27 -11.02 -10.77 2.99
C ALA A 27 -10.76 -11.76 4.13
N THR A 28 -11.36 -12.94 4.04
CA THR A 28 -11.17 -14.02 5.03
C THR A 28 -10.07 -14.96 4.56
N THR A 29 -9.07 -15.19 5.41
CA THR A 29 -7.94 -16.10 5.16
C THR A 29 -7.95 -17.29 6.11
N GLN A 30 -7.12 -18.29 5.82
CA GLN A 30 -6.86 -19.34 6.80
C GLN A 30 -6.01 -18.78 7.94
N PRO A 31 -6.18 -19.23 9.20
CA PRO A 31 -5.38 -18.75 10.30
C PRO A 31 -3.93 -19.27 10.23
N ASN A 32 -3.00 -18.44 10.72
CA ASN A 32 -1.56 -18.70 10.82
C ASN A 32 -0.83 -18.75 9.47
N LEU A 33 -1.32 -18.03 8.45
CA LEU A 33 -0.55 -17.82 7.23
C LEU A 33 0.40 -16.63 7.43
N THR A 34 1.61 -16.78 6.89
CA THR A 34 2.61 -15.70 6.92
C THR A 34 2.28 -14.68 5.85
N LEU A 35 2.00 -15.13 4.62
CA LEU A 35 1.68 -14.24 3.49
C LEU A 35 0.51 -14.79 2.67
N THR A 36 -0.52 -13.97 2.52
CA THR A 36 -1.66 -14.23 1.66
C THR A 36 -1.72 -13.21 0.53
N HIS A 37 -1.92 -13.69 -0.71
CA HIS A 37 -2.15 -12.83 -1.86
C HIS A 37 -3.65 -12.56 -2.04
N LEU A 38 -4.03 -11.29 -2.11
CA LEU A 38 -5.38 -10.85 -2.44
C LEU A 38 -5.40 -10.34 -3.87
N TYR A 39 -6.27 -10.89 -4.72
CA TYR A 39 -6.40 -10.46 -6.11
C TYR A 39 -7.82 -9.98 -6.43
N PRO A 40 -7.97 -8.71 -6.85
CA PRO A 40 -9.25 -8.19 -7.30
C PRO A 40 -9.77 -8.92 -8.54
N THR A 41 -11.09 -9.06 -8.63
CA THR A 41 -11.78 -9.75 -9.72
C THR A 41 -12.93 -8.90 -10.27
N VAL A 42 -13.18 -9.04 -11.56
CA VAL A 42 -14.29 -8.39 -12.27
C VAL A 42 -15.14 -9.44 -12.96
N ILE A 43 -16.43 -9.13 -13.13
CA ILE A 43 -17.34 -9.96 -13.93
C ILE A 43 -17.38 -9.38 -15.34
N SER A 44 -16.99 -10.17 -16.33
CA SER A 44 -17.03 -9.80 -17.74
C SER A 44 -17.73 -10.89 -18.54
N GLY A 45 -18.82 -10.54 -19.23
CA GLY A 45 -19.62 -11.53 -19.97
C GLY A 45 -20.22 -12.64 -19.09
N GLY A 46 -20.50 -12.36 -17.81
CA GLY A 46 -21.00 -13.33 -16.84
C GLY A 46 -19.93 -14.26 -16.25
N VAL A 47 -18.66 -14.07 -16.60
CA VAL A 47 -17.53 -14.86 -16.09
C VAL A 47 -16.65 -13.99 -15.19
N SER A 48 -16.29 -14.51 -14.02
CA SER A 48 -15.33 -13.87 -13.12
C SER A 48 -13.90 -14.08 -13.62
N ARG A 49 -13.11 -13.00 -13.67
CA ARG A 49 -11.69 -13.02 -14.01
C ARG A 49 -10.89 -12.08 -13.11
N PRO A 50 -9.57 -12.26 -12.97
CA PRO A 50 -8.70 -11.26 -12.35
C PRO A 50 -8.83 -9.90 -13.04
N ALA A 51 -8.84 -8.84 -12.24
CA ALA A 51 -8.73 -7.47 -12.72
C ALA A 51 -7.29 -7.18 -13.15
N SER A 52 -7.14 -6.42 -14.23
CA SER A 52 -5.85 -5.87 -14.66
C SER A 52 -5.39 -4.75 -13.73
N SER A 53 -4.09 -4.43 -13.74
CA SER A 53 -3.57 -3.31 -12.94
C SER A 53 -4.16 -1.96 -13.37
N GLU A 54 -4.48 -1.79 -14.66
CA GLU A 54 -5.19 -0.61 -15.16
C GLU A 54 -6.59 -0.49 -14.55
N GLU A 55 -7.40 -1.56 -14.61
CA GLU A 55 -8.74 -1.59 -14.00
C GLU A 55 -8.69 -1.25 -12.50
N ILE A 56 -7.73 -1.83 -11.78
CA ILE A 56 -7.56 -1.56 -10.34
C ILE A 56 -7.17 -0.11 -10.08
N LEU A 57 -6.18 0.42 -10.81
CA LEU A 57 -5.71 1.80 -10.62
C LEU A 57 -6.79 2.82 -11.00
N THR A 58 -7.62 2.52 -12.00
CA THR A 58 -8.79 3.34 -12.35
C THR A 58 -9.80 3.37 -11.20
N VAL A 59 -10.11 2.23 -10.58
CA VAL A 59 -11.05 2.18 -9.44
C VAL A 59 -10.49 2.86 -8.20
N LEU A 60 -9.19 2.71 -7.94
CA LEU A 60 -8.52 3.35 -6.80
C LEU A 60 -8.48 4.89 -6.91
N ASP A 61 -8.50 5.44 -8.13
CA ASP A 61 -8.47 6.89 -8.42
C ASP A 61 -7.44 7.66 -7.56
N LEU A 62 -6.22 7.11 -7.47
CA LEU A 62 -5.18 7.63 -6.59
C LEU A 62 -4.79 9.05 -6.98
N ARG A 63 -4.60 9.93 -5.99
CA ARG A 63 -4.12 11.32 -6.19
C ARG A 63 -2.61 11.34 -6.43
N THR A 64 -2.23 10.73 -7.55
CA THR A 64 -0.86 10.58 -8.05
C THR A 64 -0.75 11.23 -9.43
N PRO A 65 0.44 11.68 -9.83
CA PRO A 65 0.67 12.11 -11.20
C PRO A 65 0.38 10.97 -12.19
N GLY A 66 -0.21 11.27 -13.34
CA GLY A 66 -0.41 10.26 -14.39
C GLY A 66 0.89 9.66 -14.95
N SER A 67 2.05 10.26 -14.67
CA SER A 67 3.36 9.63 -14.90
C SER A 67 3.62 8.45 -13.98
N PHE A 68 3.17 8.49 -12.72
CA PHE A 68 3.29 7.41 -11.75
C PHE A 68 2.44 6.21 -12.13
N THR A 69 1.14 6.41 -12.36
CA THR A 69 0.20 5.31 -12.67
C THR A 69 0.63 4.52 -13.90
N ARG A 70 1.15 5.21 -14.93
CA ARG A 70 1.70 4.59 -16.14
C ARG A 70 2.98 3.77 -15.90
N THR A 71 3.68 3.96 -14.79
CA THR A 71 4.83 3.11 -14.45
C THR A 71 4.43 1.76 -13.88
N VAL A 72 3.24 1.65 -13.27
CA VAL A 72 2.81 0.45 -12.55
C VAL A 72 2.44 -0.64 -13.55
N GLU A 73 3.33 -1.61 -13.70
CA GLU A 73 3.15 -2.78 -14.57
C GLU A 73 2.26 -3.83 -13.92
N THR A 74 2.45 -4.03 -12.62
CA THR A 74 1.72 -5.03 -11.84
C THR A 74 1.47 -4.50 -10.45
N LEU A 75 0.25 -4.66 -9.98
CA LEU A 75 -0.20 -4.32 -8.64
C LEU A 75 -0.68 -5.58 -7.94
N SER A 76 -0.25 -5.81 -6.70
CA SER A 76 -0.65 -6.95 -5.88
C SER A 76 -0.98 -6.47 -4.47
N PHE A 77 -2.03 -7.05 -3.89
CA PHE A 77 -2.42 -6.82 -2.50
C PHE A 77 -2.18 -8.09 -1.70
N GLY A 78 -2.09 -7.95 -0.38
CA GLY A 78 -2.02 -9.12 0.47
C GLY A 78 -2.13 -8.80 1.95
N LEU A 79 -2.05 -9.86 2.74
CA LEU A 79 -2.03 -9.80 4.20
C LEU A 79 -0.76 -10.50 4.71
N TYR A 80 -0.09 -9.86 5.65
CA TYR A 80 0.94 -10.44 6.50
C TYR A 80 0.30 -10.89 7.82
N GLN A 81 0.61 -12.10 8.27
CA GLN A 81 0.04 -12.73 9.49
C GLN A 81 -1.50 -12.60 9.58
N ASP A 82 -2.18 -12.81 8.45
CA ASP A 82 -3.64 -12.80 8.29
C ASP A 82 -4.35 -11.48 8.62
N ARG A 83 -3.63 -10.39 8.88
CA ARG A 83 -4.26 -9.16 9.39
C ARG A 83 -3.62 -7.87 8.89
N GLU A 84 -2.33 -7.87 8.60
CA GLU A 84 -1.59 -6.66 8.27
C GLU A 84 -1.56 -6.47 6.75
N PRO A 85 -2.25 -5.47 6.20
CA PRO A 85 -2.33 -5.30 4.76
C PRO A 85 -1.00 -4.86 4.18
N TYR A 86 -0.77 -5.27 2.94
CA TYR A 86 0.32 -4.75 2.14
C TYR A 86 -0.09 -4.57 0.68
N ILE A 87 0.64 -3.68 0.02
CA ILE A 87 0.61 -3.48 -1.43
C ILE A 87 2.02 -3.66 -1.96
N VAL A 88 2.15 -4.38 -3.08
CA VAL A 88 3.38 -4.45 -3.87
C VAL A 88 3.07 -3.97 -5.28
N MET A 89 3.89 -3.04 -5.76
CA MET A 89 3.84 -2.52 -7.12
C MET A 89 5.15 -2.82 -7.83
N LYS A 90 5.04 -3.48 -8.99
CA LYS A 90 6.14 -3.57 -9.95
C LYS A 90 6.07 -2.37 -10.88
N VAL A 91 7.16 -1.62 -11.00
CA VAL A 91 7.24 -0.41 -11.82
C VAL A 91 8.27 -0.54 -12.94
N THR A 92 7.97 0.08 -14.08
CA THR A 92 8.84 0.03 -15.29
C THR A 92 9.85 1.16 -15.36
N ASN A 93 9.64 2.26 -14.64
CA ASN A 93 10.53 3.41 -14.61
C ASN A 93 10.68 3.93 -13.18
N PHE A 94 11.86 3.69 -12.59
CA PHE A 94 12.15 4.06 -11.21
C PHE A 94 12.00 5.56 -10.96
N ASP A 95 12.56 6.42 -11.81
CA ASP A 95 12.60 7.87 -11.55
C ASP A 95 11.19 8.48 -11.50
N ASN A 96 10.33 8.08 -12.44
CA ASN A 96 8.93 8.48 -12.48
C ASN A 96 8.14 7.89 -11.30
N ALA A 97 8.40 6.62 -10.94
CA ALA A 97 7.74 5.98 -9.81
C ALA A 97 8.11 6.65 -8.49
N PHE A 98 9.40 6.90 -8.26
CA PHE A 98 9.93 7.55 -7.06
C PHE A 98 9.40 8.98 -6.92
N SER A 99 9.56 9.81 -7.94
CA SER A 99 9.04 11.19 -7.93
C SER A 99 7.52 11.24 -7.78
N GLY A 100 6.81 10.31 -8.41
CA GLY A 100 5.37 10.16 -8.28
C GLY A 100 4.93 9.80 -6.86
N THR A 101 5.66 8.89 -6.21
CA THR A 101 5.38 8.48 -4.82
C THR A 101 5.59 9.63 -3.84
N LEU A 102 6.62 10.45 -4.03
CA LEU A 102 6.83 11.67 -3.22
C LEU A 102 5.66 12.66 -3.37
N THR A 103 5.11 12.79 -4.59
CA THR A 103 3.93 13.63 -4.82
C THR A 103 2.67 13.05 -4.18
N TRP A 104 2.62 11.73 -4.01
CA TRP A 104 1.48 11.02 -3.42
C TRP A 104 1.45 11.07 -1.89
N GLU A 105 2.61 11.22 -1.23
CA GLU A 105 2.75 11.21 0.24
C GLU A 105 1.65 11.98 1.00
N PRO A 106 1.28 13.23 0.62
CA PRO A 106 0.26 13.99 1.36
C PRO A 106 -1.14 13.37 1.33
N PHE A 107 -1.41 12.51 0.34
CA PHE A 107 -2.71 11.91 0.07
C PHE A 107 -2.76 10.42 0.39
N MET A 108 -1.61 9.75 0.40
CA MET A 108 -1.46 8.30 0.48
C MET A 108 -2.26 7.67 1.64
N SER A 109 -2.17 8.21 2.85
CA SER A 109 -2.93 7.66 3.99
C SER A 109 -4.45 7.74 3.81
N SER A 110 -4.94 8.77 3.12
CA SER A 110 -6.37 8.93 2.85
C SER A 110 -6.84 8.17 1.62
N ASP A 111 -6.01 8.08 0.58
CA ASP A 111 -6.31 7.28 -0.63
C ASP A 111 -6.36 5.77 -0.31
N LEU A 112 -5.58 5.33 0.68
CA LEU A 112 -5.49 3.92 1.08
C LEU A 112 -6.38 3.56 2.28
N SER A 113 -7.26 4.47 2.71
CA SER A 113 -8.27 4.20 3.75
C SER A 113 -9.51 3.53 3.12
N PRO A 114 -10.13 2.53 3.77
CA PRO A 114 -9.88 2.08 5.13
C PRO A 114 -8.84 0.95 5.26
N LEU A 115 -8.23 0.49 4.16
CA LEU A 115 -7.34 -0.66 4.17
C LEU A 115 -6.21 -0.52 5.20
N PHE A 116 -5.54 0.64 5.24
CA PHE A 116 -4.47 0.95 6.21
C PHE A 116 -4.96 1.70 7.46
N GLY A 117 -6.26 1.55 7.78
CA GLY A 117 -6.93 2.23 8.88
C GLY A 117 -7.40 3.64 8.54
N ALA A 118 -7.84 4.38 9.57
CA ALA A 118 -8.35 5.74 9.40
C ALA A 118 -7.26 6.71 8.91
N PRO A 119 -7.59 7.71 8.06
CA PRO A 119 -6.63 8.68 7.58
C PRO A 119 -5.87 9.37 8.71
N VAL A 120 -4.55 9.50 8.57
CA VAL A 120 -3.74 10.28 9.50
C VAL A 120 -4.01 11.75 9.22
N THR A 121 -4.48 12.49 10.23
CA THR A 121 -4.82 13.91 10.12
C THR A 121 -3.79 14.85 10.73
N GLY A 122 -2.86 14.30 11.51
CA GLY A 122 -1.77 15.05 12.11
C GLY A 122 -0.60 14.16 12.50
N THR A 123 0.57 14.76 12.62
CA THR A 123 1.76 14.12 13.18
C THR A 123 2.35 14.98 14.29
N PHE A 124 2.90 14.33 15.31
CA PHE A 124 3.51 15.05 16.42
C PHE A 124 4.96 15.41 16.08
N ASN A 125 5.28 16.69 16.17
CA ASN A 125 6.60 17.25 15.95
C ASN A 125 7.04 18.02 17.21
N PRO A 126 7.93 17.45 18.05
CA PRO A 126 8.37 18.10 19.29
C PRO A 126 9.14 19.41 19.04
N GLN A 127 9.66 19.61 17.83
CA GLN A 127 10.39 20.81 17.43
C GLN A 127 9.47 21.89 16.82
N SER A 128 8.18 21.56 16.62
CA SER A 128 7.22 22.53 16.09
C SER A 128 7.04 23.69 17.06
N ARG A 129 6.87 24.89 16.50
CA ARG A 129 6.59 26.11 17.26
C ARG A 129 5.08 26.34 17.46
N SER A 130 4.23 25.42 16.99
CA SER A 130 2.78 25.49 17.21
C SER A 130 2.43 25.14 18.66
N ALA A 131 1.31 25.66 19.16
CA ALA A 131 0.87 25.42 20.54
C ALA A 131 0.55 23.94 20.83
N THR A 132 0.17 23.18 19.80
CA THR A 132 -0.20 21.77 19.92
C THR A 132 0.95 20.82 19.63
N GLN A 133 2.05 21.30 19.05
CA GLN A 133 3.13 20.46 18.49
C GLN A 133 2.64 19.43 17.45
N VAL A 134 1.42 19.62 16.95
CA VAL A 134 0.82 18.81 15.89
C VAL A 134 0.91 19.61 14.59
N GLU A 135 1.40 18.94 13.55
CA GLU A 135 1.52 19.47 12.20
C GLU A 135 0.74 18.60 11.21
N ASN A 136 0.58 19.09 9.99
CA ASN A 136 0.06 18.27 8.89
C ASN A 136 0.89 16.99 8.76
N PRO A 137 0.28 15.83 8.48
CA PRO A 137 1.00 14.58 8.35
C PRO A 137 2.08 14.65 7.27
N TYR A 138 3.27 14.13 7.58
CA TYR A 138 4.37 14.01 6.63
C TYR A 138 5.12 12.70 6.85
N PHE A 139 5.76 12.22 5.80
CA PHE A 139 6.66 11.08 5.87
C PHE A 139 8.08 11.51 6.26
N VAL A 140 8.75 10.68 7.03
CA VAL A 140 10.16 10.85 7.42
C VAL A 140 11.00 9.68 6.94
N ASP A 141 12.27 9.97 6.65
CA ASP A 141 13.25 8.95 6.26
C ASP A 141 13.64 8.07 7.46
N THR A 142 13.74 6.77 7.20
CA THR A 142 14.26 5.78 8.13
C THR A 142 14.91 4.63 7.34
N VAL A 143 15.53 3.69 8.05
CA VAL A 143 16.07 2.46 7.47
C VAL A 143 15.40 1.28 8.16
N VAL A 144 14.88 0.36 7.36
CA VAL A 144 14.25 -0.89 7.83
C VAL A 144 14.83 -2.04 7.02
N ALA A 145 15.41 -3.04 7.68
CA ALA A 145 16.02 -4.21 7.02
C ALA A 145 17.00 -3.85 5.87
N ASN A 146 17.79 -2.77 6.05
CA ASN A 146 18.72 -2.20 5.06
C ASN A 146 18.06 -1.56 3.82
N TYR A 147 16.77 -1.26 3.86
CA TYR A 147 16.07 -0.51 2.83
C TYR A 147 15.76 0.92 3.27
N ASP A 148 16.03 1.89 2.40
CA ASP A 148 15.59 3.27 2.57
C ASP A 148 14.07 3.30 2.58
N THR A 149 13.50 3.72 3.70
CA THR A 149 12.08 3.59 3.99
C THR A 149 11.52 4.93 4.42
N ARG A 150 10.34 5.26 3.90
CA ARG A 150 9.58 6.46 4.29
C ARG A 150 8.47 6.03 5.23
N ILE A 151 8.36 6.69 6.37
CA ILE A 151 7.39 6.33 7.41
C ILE A 151 6.49 7.49 7.80
N LEU A 152 5.19 7.22 7.89
CA LEU A 152 4.17 8.13 8.39
C LEU A 152 3.77 7.73 9.82
N ARG A 153 3.84 8.70 10.74
CA ARG A 153 3.40 8.54 12.14
C ARG A 153 2.27 9.49 12.47
N ASN A 154 1.37 9.06 13.34
CA ASN A 154 0.30 9.93 13.85
C ASN A 154 0.78 10.82 15.02
N GLU A 155 -0.14 11.59 15.58
CA GLU A 155 0.06 12.45 16.75
C GLU A 155 0.49 11.67 18.02
N ARG A 156 0.22 10.37 18.07
CA ARG A 156 0.62 9.46 19.16
C ARG A 156 1.99 8.79 18.90
N GLN A 157 2.68 9.19 17.84
CA GLN A 157 3.93 8.58 17.36
C GLN A 157 3.79 7.11 16.94
N GLU A 158 2.57 6.63 16.74
CA GLU A 158 2.32 5.28 16.23
C GLU A 158 2.66 5.24 14.74
N GLU A 159 3.37 4.20 14.30
CA GLU A 159 3.67 3.94 12.90
C GLU A 159 2.38 3.55 12.19
N ARG A 160 2.00 4.28 11.14
CA ARG A 160 0.70 4.13 10.46
C ARG A 160 0.83 3.60 9.06
N LEU A 161 1.87 4.00 8.34
CA LEU A 161 2.14 3.58 6.99
C LEU A 161 3.64 3.66 6.72
N LEU A 162 4.19 2.67 6.05
CA LEU A 162 5.57 2.62 5.61
C LEU A 162 5.57 2.30 4.12
N TYR A 163 6.50 2.88 3.38
CA TYR A 163 6.81 2.38 2.06
C TYR A 163 8.30 2.40 1.77
N SER A 164 8.75 1.49 0.92
CA SER A 164 10.12 1.42 0.47
C SER A 164 10.20 0.91 -0.96
N PHE A 165 11.17 1.43 -1.71
CA PHE A 165 11.65 0.83 -2.94
C PHE A 165 12.73 -0.19 -2.59
N VAL A 166 12.32 -1.45 -2.40
CA VAL A 166 13.24 -2.52 -1.97
C VAL A 166 14.21 -2.94 -3.09
N ASN A 167 13.94 -2.49 -4.31
CA ASN A 167 14.88 -2.41 -5.42
C ASN A 167 14.36 -1.35 -6.43
N ARG A 168 15.00 -1.23 -7.60
CA ARG A 168 14.64 -0.22 -8.62
C ARG A 168 13.28 -0.45 -9.29
N ASN A 169 12.64 -1.61 -9.13
CA ASN A 169 11.37 -1.92 -9.79
C ASN A 169 10.27 -2.39 -8.84
N MET A 170 10.49 -2.44 -7.53
CA MET A 170 9.53 -2.95 -6.55
C MET A 170 9.30 -1.92 -5.44
N LEU A 171 8.09 -1.38 -5.40
CA LEU A 171 7.59 -0.53 -4.33
C LEU A 171 6.70 -1.38 -3.41
N VAL A 172 7.03 -1.41 -2.12
CA VAL A 172 6.26 -2.08 -1.07
C VAL A 172 5.65 -1.03 -0.16
N ILE A 173 4.37 -1.18 0.18
CA ILE A 173 3.63 -0.34 1.14
C ILE A 173 3.01 -1.27 2.19
N THR A 174 3.21 -0.98 3.48
CA THR A 174 2.70 -1.80 4.59
C THR A 174 2.50 -0.98 5.88
N THR A 175 2.04 -1.62 6.97
CA THR A 175 1.81 -1.01 8.29
C THR A 175 2.90 -1.28 9.32
N SER A 176 3.79 -2.26 9.10
CA SER A 176 4.84 -2.62 10.06
C SER A 176 6.20 -2.86 9.40
N ARG A 177 7.25 -2.78 10.21
CA ARG A 177 8.63 -3.02 9.77
C ARG A 177 8.87 -4.50 9.46
N GLU A 178 8.26 -5.37 10.27
CA GLU A 178 8.32 -6.82 10.15
C GLU A 178 7.66 -7.30 8.86
N ALA A 179 6.50 -6.74 8.51
CA ALA A 179 5.85 -7.03 7.23
C ALA A 179 6.73 -6.59 6.06
N LEU A 180 7.34 -5.40 6.13
CA LEU A 180 8.20 -4.89 5.06
C LEU A 180 9.37 -5.84 4.76
N GLU A 181 10.09 -6.27 5.81
CA GLU A 181 11.19 -7.22 5.72
C GLU A 181 10.74 -8.55 5.10
N GLN A 182 9.67 -9.14 5.64
CA GLN A 182 9.15 -10.42 5.16
C GLN A 182 8.70 -10.35 3.69
N ILE A 183 8.04 -9.27 3.29
CA ILE A 183 7.57 -9.07 1.91
C ILE A 183 8.76 -8.92 0.97
N ALA A 184 9.76 -8.12 1.34
CA ALA A 184 10.96 -7.90 0.55
C ALA A 184 11.70 -9.22 0.27
N ASP A 185 11.84 -10.08 1.29
CA ASP A 185 12.47 -11.41 1.17
C ASP A 185 11.65 -12.38 0.31
N SER A 186 10.36 -12.13 0.16
CA SER A 186 9.42 -13.01 -0.54
C SER A 186 9.12 -12.59 -1.98
N LEU A 187 9.75 -11.52 -2.49
CA LEU A 187 9.58 -11.04 -3.86
C LEU A 187 10.12 -12.02 -4.90
N GLN A 188 9.56 -11.97 -6.11
CA GLN A 188 9.95 -12.81 -7.26
C GLN A 188 10.57 -12.00 -8.41
#